data_AF-A0A2K3JYQ7-F1
#
_entry.id   AF-A0A2K3JYQ7-F1
#
_cell.length_a   1.000
_cell.length_b   1.000
_cell.length_c   1.000
_cell.angle_alpha   90.00
_cell.angle_beta   90.00
_cell.angle_gamma   90.00
#
_symmetry.space_group_name_H-M   'P 1'
#
loop_
_entity.id
_entity.type
_entity.pdbx_description
1 polymer ?
#
loop_
_entity_poly.entity_id
_entity_poly.type
_entity_poly.pdbx_seq_one_letter_code
_entity_poly.pdbx_strand_id
1 'polypeptide(L)'
;MAAMVRMVSSSLVLGDERETLVKQLDTARTKHERAKGRINQLELVVDDLREKQKHWGDQLDEHRKRGEELEAARAEIESLTAAMAPGENEHKAAEGLTTRADLVGVIAQLSRDFVEGTEYAFENAVQQIKCLNPDVELVTRGLHVNGQVQDGRIVIPAGLVDSDEEEEDAEE
;
A
#
# COMPACT_ATOMS: atom_id res chain seq x y z
N MET A 1 87.42 -11.63 -64.97
CA MET A 1 87.44 -11.50 -63.49
C MET A 1 86.53 -10.37 -62.97
N ALA A 2 86.56 -9.15 -63.51
CA ALA A 2 85.77 -8.02 -62.99
C ALA A 2 84.23 -8.24 -62.95
N ALA A 3 83.65 -8.94 -63.92
CA ALA A 3 82.22 -9.25 -63.94
C ALA A 3 81.79 -10.20 -62.82
N MET A 4 82.61 -11.21 -62.50
CA MET A 4 82.36 -12.13 -61.38
C MET A 4 82.48 -11.43 -60.03
N VAL A 5 83.46 -10.54 -59.86
CA VAL A 5 83.63 -9.76 -58.62
C VAL A 5 82.42 -8.86 -58.37
N ARG A 6 81.91 -8.16 -59.38
CA ARG A 6 80.67 -7.37 -59.22
C ARG A 6 79.47 -8.23 -58.87
N MET A 7 79.32 -9.38 -59.53
CA MET A 7 78.19 -10.28 -59.30
C MET A 7 78.20 -10.84 -57.87
N VAL A 8 79.37 -11.19 -57.36
CA VAL A 8 79.57 -11.64 -55.96
C VAL A 8 79.29 -10.49 -54.99
N SER A 9 79.81 -9.28 -55.23
CA SER A 9 79.53 -8.12 -54.39
C SER A 9 78.05 -7.74 -54.36
N SER A 10 77.36 -7.74 -55.50
CA SER A 10 75.91 -7.50 -55.54
C SER A 10 75.13 -8.60 -54.79
N SER A 11 75.56 -9.86 -54.89
CA SER A 11 74.90 -10.97 -54.17
C SER A 11 75.07 -10.89 -52.65
N LEU A 12 76.23 -10.42 -52.18
CA LEU A 12 76.49 -10.16 -50.75
C LEU A 12 75.63 -9.02 -50.20
N VAL A 13 75.58 -7.87 -50.90
CA VAL A 13 74.75 -6.72 -50.49
C VAL A 13 73.26 -7.09 -50.46
N LEU A 14 72.78 -7.83 -51.46
CA LEU A 14 71.40 -8.34 -51.48
C LEU A 14 71.12 -9.33 -50.33
N GLY A 15 72.14 -10.07 -49.88
CA GLY A 15 72.05 -10.95 -48.71
C GLY A 15 71.85 -10.19 -47.40
N ASP A 16 72.64 -9.13 -47.17
CA ASP A 16 72.58 -8.29 -45.97
C ASP A 16 71.26 -7.49 -45.91
N GLU A 17 70.80 -6.98 -47.06
CA GLU A 17 69.49 -6.31 -47.19
C GLU A 17 68.34 -7.28 -46.88
N ARG A 18 68.42 -8.52 -47.39
CA ARG A 18 67.43 -9.57 -47.10
C ARG A 18 67.40 -9.89 -45.60
N GLU A 19 68.55 -10.03 -44.94
CA GLU A 19 68.59 -10.30 -43.50
C GLU A 19 67.98 -9.15 -42.68
N THR A 20 68.28 -7.91 -43.08
CA THR A 20 67.72 -6.71 -42.45
C THR A 20 66.20 -6.64 -42.60
N LEU A 21 65.68 -6.91 -43.80
CA LEU A 21 64.25 -6.95 -44.07
C LEU A 21 63.54 -8.06 -43.29
N VAL A 22 64.15 -9.24 -43.13
CA VAL A 22 63.61 -10.33 -42.29
C VAL A 22 63.48 -9.89 -40.83
N LYS A 23 64.51 -9.24 -40.26
CA LYS A 23 64.45 -8.72 -38.88
C LYS A 23 63.36 -7.65 -38.70
N GLN A 24 63.17 -6.78 -39.70
CA GLN A 24 62.08 -5.80 -39.69
C GLN A 24 60.71 -6.47 -39.78
N LEU A 25 60.56 -7.49 -40.62
CA LEU A 25 59.33 -8.29 -40.76
C LEU A 25 58.96 -8.97 -39.43
N ASP A 26 59.92 -9.62 -38.76
CA ASP A 26 59.67 -10.26 -37.47
C ASP A 26 59.29 -9.26 -36.38
N THR A 27 59.95 -8.10 -36.37
CA THR A 27 59.61 -6.99 -35.46
C THR A 27 58.21 -6.45 -35.73
N ALA A 28 57.82 -6.29 -37.00
CA ALA A 28 56.48 -5.86 -37.37
C ALA A 28 55.43 -6.92 -36.98
N ARG A 29 55.75 -8.21 -37.17
CA ARG A 29 54.87 -9.33 -36.83
C ARG A 29 54.60 -9.43 -35.34
N THR A 30 55.64 -9.31 -34.51
CA THR A 30 55.49 -9.29 -33.05
C THR A 30 54.67 -8.10 -32.55
N LYS A 31 54.86 -6.92 -33.16
CA LYS A 31 54.02 -5.74 -32.88
C LYS A 31 52.56 -5.96 -33.29
N HIS A 32 52.33 -6.59 -34.45
CA HIS A 32 50.99 -6.91 -34.94
C HIS A 32 50.26 -7.87 -33.99
N GLU A 33 50.91 -8.96 -33.55
CA GLU A 33 50.31 -9.90 -32.59
C GLU A 33 49.99 -9.22 -31.25
N ARG A 34 50.88 -8.35 -30.76
CA ARG A 34 50.62 -7.57 -29.54
C ARG A 34 49.44 -6.62 -29.72
N ALA A 35 49.35 -5.94 -30.86
CA ALA A 35 48.23 -5.05 -31.16
C ALA A 35 46.91 -5.83 -31.26
N LYS A 36 46.92 -7.00 -31.89
CA LYS A 36 45.77 -7.90 -32.00
C LYS A 36 45.29 -8.37 -30.62
N GLY A 37 46.21 -8.78 -29.74
CA GLY A 37 45.86 -9.13 -28.36
C GLY A 37 45.20 -7.98 -27.60
N ARG A 38 45.69 -6.75 -27.79
CA ARG A 38 45.08 -5.55 -27.19
C ARG A 38 43.70 -5.24 -27.76
N ILE A 39 43.49 -5.44 -29.06
CA ILE A 39 42.17 -5.26 -29.70
C ILE A 39 41.16 -6.21 -29.06
N ASN A 40 41.48 -7.50 -28.98
CA ASN A 40 40.58 -8.49 -28.37
C ASN A 40 40.26 -8.14 -26.90
N GLN A 41 41.26 -7.68 -26.14
CA GLN A 41 41.03 -7.28 -24.75
C GLN A 41 40.12 -6.05 -24.64
N LEU A 42 40.27 -5.08 -25.53
CA LEU A 42 39.41 -3.90 -25.57
C LEU A 42 37.99 -4.22 -26.02
N GLU A 43 37.82 -5.15 -26.96
CA GLU A 43 36.49 -5.62 -27.38
C GLU A 43 35.71 -6.22 -26.21
N LEU A 44 36.35 -7.08 -25.40
CA LEU A 44 35.73 -7.64 -24.19
C LEU A 44 35.32 -6.55 -23.19
N VAL A 45 36.16 -5.54 -22.99
CA VAL A 45 35.86 -4.41 -22.09
C VAL A 45 34.71 -3.57 -22.62
N VAL A 46 34.65 -3.33 -23.94
CA VAL A 46 33.55 -2.58 -24.57
C VAL A 46 32.23 -3.32 -24.40
N ASP A 47 32.23 -4.64 -24.55
CA ASP A 47 31.01 -5.44 -24.40
C ASP A 47 30.54 -5.46 -22.94
N ASP A 48 31.43 -5.65 -21.97
CA ASP A 48 31.10 -5.52 -20.53
C ASP A 48 30.55 -4.13 -20.17
N LEU A 49 31.14 -3.05 -20.73
CA LEU A 49 30.66 -1.69 -20.51
C LEU A 49 29.27 -1.47 -21.14
N ARG A 50 28.99 -2.05 -22.30
CA ARG A 50 27.66 -1.98 -22.93
C ARG A 50 26.61 -2.71 -22.09
N GLU A 51 26.93 -3.89 -21.57
CA GLU A 51 26.03 -4.63 -20.69
C GLU A 51 25.74 -3.84 -19.40
N LYS A 52 26.78 -3.27 -18.78
CA LYS A 52 26.62 -2.38 -17.63
C LYS A 52 25.76 -1.18 -17.95
N GLN A 53 26.01 -0.50 -19.09
CA GLN A 53 25.21 0.65 -19.51
C GLN A 53 23.74 0.29 -19.64
N LYS A 54 23.43 -0.86 -20.24
CA LYS A 54 22.06 -1.36 -20.34
C LYS A 54 21.45 -1.61 -18.95
N HIS A 55 22.18 -2.30 -18.07
CA HIS A 55 21.70 -2.59 -16.72
C HIS A 55 21.40 -1.33 -15.90
N TRP A 56 22.26 -0.32 -15.96
CA TRP A 56 22.02 0.97 -15.30
C TRP A 56 20.81 1.71 -15.90
N GLY A 57 20.61 1.60 -17.22
CA GLY A 57 19.42 2.13 -17.89
C GLY A 57 18.14 1.47 -17.37
N ASP A 58 18.13 0.14 -17.31
CA ASP A 58 17.00 -0.64 -16.79
C ASP A 58 16.70 -0.29 -15.32
N GLN A 59 17.75 -0.14 -14.48
CA GLN A 59 17.61 0.29 -13.08
C GLN A 59 17.04 1.70 -12.95
N LEU A 60 17.47 2.64 -13.80
CA LEU A 60 16.97 4.02 -13.76
C LEU A 60 15.48 4.06 -14.08
N ASP A 61 15.03 3.30 -15.09
CA ASP A 61 13.63 3.17 -15.43
C ASP A 61 12.80 2.51 -14.32
N GLU A 62 13.34 1.50 -13.66
CA GLU A 62 12.69 0.87 -12.50
C GLU A 62 12.57 1.85 -11.32
N HIS A 63 13.63 2.60 -11.00
CA HIS A 63 13.59 3.61 -9.94
C HIS A 63 12.59 4.72 -10.25
N ARG A 64 12.47 5.14 -11.52
CA ARG A 64 11.47 6.12 -11.93
C ARG A 64 10.05 5.60 -11.71
N LYS A 65 9.75 4.36 -12.15
CA LYS A 65 8.43 3.74 -11.94
C LYS A 65 8.08 3.60 -10.45
N ARG A 66 9.04 3.15 -9.64
CA ARG A 66 8.86 3.08 -8.18
C ARG A 66 8.62 4.45 -7.55
N GLY A 67 9.25 5.49 -8.08
CA GLY A 67 8.99 6.88 -7.67
C GLY A 67 7.55 7.31 -7.97
N GLU A 68 7.06 7.04 -9.17
CA GLU A 68 5.68 7.31 -9.58
C GLU A 68 4.66 6.55 -8.70
N GLU A 69 4.90 5.25 -8.44
CA GLU A 69 4.07 4.43 -7.54
C GLU A 69 4.09 4.94 -6.09
N LEU A 70 5.25 5.39 -5.60
CA LEU A 70 5.38 5.94 -4.25
C LEU A 70 4.60 7.24 -4.10
N GLU A 71 4.66 8.15 -5.07
CA GLU A 71 3.89 9.39 -5.05
C GLU A 71 2.37 9.11 -5.13
N ALA A 72 1.95 8.15 -5.96
CA ALA A 72 0.55 7.73 -6.01
C ALA A 72 0.06 7.16 -4.67
N ALA A 73 0.86 6.29 -4.03
CA ALA A 73 0.53 5.73 -2.73
C ALA A 73 0.48 6.80 -1.62
N ARG A 74 1.37 7.81 -1.67
CA ARG A 74 1.35 8.95 -0.73
C ARG A 74 0.07 9.77 -0.88
N ALA A 75 -0.34 10.06 -2.12
CA ALA A 75 -1.58 10.80 -2.38
C ALA A 75 -2.82 10.02 -1.92
N GLU A 76 -2.83 8.69 -2.10
CA GLU A 76 -3.93 7.84 -1.61
C GLU A 76 -3.99 7.83 -0.08
N ILE A 77 -2.85 7.69 0.61
CA ILE A 77 -2.79 7.77 2.07
C ILE A 77 -3.31 9.11 2.58
N GLU A 78 -2.92 10.23 1.95
CA GLU A 78 -3.40 11.55 2.31
C GLU A 78 -4.92 11.67 2.14
N SER A 79 -5.46 11.20 1.01
CA SER A 79 -6.90 11.18 0.76
C SER A 79 -7.66 10.33 1.77
N LEU A 80 -7.17 9.13 2.11
CA LEU A 80 -7.79 8.25 3.10
C LEU A 80 -7.72 8.84 4.51
N THR A 81 -6.60 9.46 4.87
CA THR A 81 -6.43 10.14 6.16
C THR A 81 -7.42 11.30 6.29
N ALA A 82 -7.62 12.09 5.22
CA ALA A 82 -8.62 13.14 5.20
C ALA A 82 -10.05 12.60 5.31
N ALA A 83 -10.35 11.47 4.64
CA ALA A 83 -11.65 10.82 4.71
C ALA A 83 -11.94 10.19 6.09
N MET A 84 -10.90 9.77 6.82
CA MET A 84 -10.99 9.22 8.18
C MET A 84 -10.84 10.28 9.28
N ALA A 85 -10.81 11.57 8.93
CA ALA A 85 -10.71 12.63 9.92
C ALA A 85 -11.95 12.64 10.84
N PRO A 86 -11.76 12.80 12.16
CA PRO A 86 -12.85 12.97 13.11
C PRO A 86 -13.85 14.06 12.70
N GLY A 87 -15.14 13.76 12.85
CA GLY A 87 -16.20 14.75 12.69
C GLY A 87 -16.25 15.71 13.89
N GLU A 88 -16.73 16.95 13.68
CA GLU A 88 -16.86 17.96 14.76
C GLU A 88 -17.67 17.46 15.96
N ASN A 89 -18.66 16.60 15.71
CA ASN A 89 -19.55 16.02 16.73
C ASN A 89 -19.34 14.52 16.89
N GLU A 90 -18.12 14.02 16.64
CA GLU A 90 -17.81 12.61 16.87
C GLU A 90 -17.95 12.27 18.35
N HIS A 91 -18.75 11.24 18.63
CA HIS A 91 -18.99 10.80 19.99
C HIS A 91 -17.71 10.19 20.58
N LYS A 92 -17.41 10.43 21.86
CA LYS A 92 -16.19 9.90 22.52
C LYS A 92 -16.05 8.38 22.43
N ALA A 93 -17.17 7.65 22.36
CA ALA A 93 -17.15 6.20 22.20
C ALA A 93 -16.58 5.73 20.85
N ALA A 94 -16.52 6.61 19.86
CA ALA A 94 -15.91 6.36 18.56
C ALA A 94 -14.40 6.68 18.52
N GLU A 95 -13.85 7.27 19.59
CA GLU A 95 -12.43 7.61 19.66
C GLU A 95 -11.57 6.34 19.60
N GLY A 96 -10.63 6.29 18.65
CA GLY A 96 -9.70 5.18 18.49
C GLY A 96 -10.28 3.96 17.75
N LEU A 97 -11.53 4.01 17.27
CA LEU A 97 -12.07 2.95 16.42
C LEU A 97 -11.42 3.03 15.03
N THR A 98 -11.00 1.89 14.48
CA THR A 98 -10.26 1.85 13.21
C THR A 98 -11.00 1.09 12.11
N THR A 99 -12.02 0.32 12.48
CA THR A 99 -12.81 -0.46 11.54
C THR A 99 -14.31 -0.21 11.70
N ARG A 100 -15.06 -0.46 10.62
CA ARG A 100 -16.53 -0.47 10.68
C ARG A 100 -17.05 -1.50 11.69
N ALA A 101 -16.36 -2.63 11.86
CA ALA A 101 -16.76 -3.66 12.81
C ALA A 101 -16.70 -3.15 14.25
N ASP A 102 -15.65 -2.38 14.60
CA ASP A 102 -15.53 -1.75 15.92
C ASP A 102 -16.69 -0.78 16.17
N LEU A 103 -17.01 0.06 15.19
CA LEU A 103 -18.12 1.02 15.27
C LEU A 103 -19.47 0.31 15.46
N VAL A 104 -19.74 -0.74 14.68
CA VAL A 104 -20.97 -1.54 14.81
C VAL A 104 -21.03 -2.21 16.19
N GLY A 105 -19.91 -2.72 16.70
CA GLY A 105 -19.84 -3.29 18.05
C GLY A 105 -20.18 -2.28 19.14
N VAL A 106 -19.63 -1.07 19.05
CA VAL A 106 -19.94 0.01 20.00
C VAL A 106 -21.40 0.45 19.91
N ILE A 107 -21.96 0.57 18.71
CA ILE A 107 -23.39 0.89 18.52
C ILE A 107 -24.27 -0.20 19.17
N ALA A 108 -23.99 -1.48 18.90
CA ALA A 108 -24.74 -2.59 19.48
C ALA A 108 -24.69 -2.58 21.01
N GLN A 109 -23.52 -2.30 21.59
CA GLN A 109 -23.38 -2.18 23.04
C GLN A 109 -24.18 -1.00 23.60
N LEU A 110 -24.04 0.19 23.02
CA LEU A 110 -24.76 1.38 23.47
C LEU A 110 -26.28 1.23 23.35
N SER A 111 -26.76 0.57 22.29
CA SER A 111 -28.19 0.27 22.13
C SER A 111 -28.70 -0.65 23.24
N ARG A 112 -27.96 -1.72 23.59
CA ARG A 112 -28.33 -2.59 24.70
C ARG A 112 -28.31 -1.86 26.04
N ASP A 113 -27.22 -1.15 26.34
CA ASP A 113 -27.07 -0.40 27.59
C ASP A 113 -28.20 0.63 27.78
N PHE A 114 -28.66 1.26 26.69
CA PHE A 114 -29.76 2.22 26.73
C PHE A 114 -31.11 1.56 27.07
N VAL A 115 -31.41 0.41 26.46
CA VAL A 115 -32.65 -0.34 26.72
C VAL A 115 -32.66 -0.83 28.17
N GLU A 116 -31.62 -1.54 28.58
CA GLU A 116 -31.50 -2.07 29.95
C GLU A 116 -31.54 -0.94 31.00
N GLY A 117 -30.85 0.17 30.74
CA GLY A 117 -30.86 1.34 31.62
C GLY A 117 -32.24 1.99 31.73
N THR A 118 -33.01 2.03 30.64
CA THR A 118 -34.36 2.60 30.60
C THR A 118 -35.36 1.71 31.32
N GLU A 119 -35.30 0.39 31.10
CA GLU A 119 -36.12 -0.59 31.83
C GLU A 119 -35.87 -0.50 33.33
N TYR A 120 -34.60 -0.50 33.74
CA TYR A 120 -34.22 -0.35 35.14
C TYR A 120 -34.74 0.97 35.73
N ALA A 121 -34.54 2.09 35.03
CA ALA A 121 -35.00 3.39 35.52
C ALA A 121 -36.52 3.45 35.67
N PHE A 122 -37.26 2.86 34.71
CA PHE A 122 -38.72 2.78 34.75
C PHE A 122 -39.19 1.92 35.92
N GLU A 123 -38.65 0.70 36.06
CA GLU A 123 -39.06 -0.20 37.13
C GLU A 123 -38.76 0.39 38.51
N ASN A 124 -37.57 0.98 38.68
CA ASN A 124 -37.19 1.68 39.90
C ASN A 124 -38.14 2.86 40.21
N ALA A 125 -38.54 3.64 39.20
CA ALA A 125 -39.51 4.71 39.39
C ALA A 125 -40.88 4.18 39.83
N VAL A 126 -41.37 3.09 39.23
CA VAL A 126 -42.61 2.42 39.64
C VAL A 126 -42.53 1.92 41.08
N GLN A 127 -41.41 1.29 41.46
CA GLN A 127 -41.19 0.83 42.84
C GLN A 127 -41.19 1.99 43.84
N GLN A 128 -40.55 3.11 43.51
CA GLN A 128 -40.56 4.33 44.34
C GLN A 128 -41.98 4.90 44.48
N ILE A 129 -42.76 4.99 43.39
CA ILE A 129 -44.16 5.46 43.45
C ILE A 129 -45.00 4.59 44.38
N LYS A 130 -44.89 3.26 44.27
CA LYS A 130 -45.59 2.31 45.15
C LYS A 130 -45.16 2.47 46.61
N CYS A 131 -43.88 2.66 46.86
CA CYS A 131 -43.35 2.87 48.22
C CYS A 131 -43.90 4.15 48.86
N LEU A 132 -44.04 5.23 48.08
CA LEU A 132 -44.55 6.52 48.56
C LEU A 132 -46.08 6.54 48.70
N ASN A 133 -46.80 5.63 48.05
CA ASN A 133 -48.26 5.57 48.03
C ASN A 133 -48.77 4.15 48.41
N PRO A 134 -48.54 3.69 49.65
CA PRO A 134 -48.83 2.31 50.04
C PRO A 134 -50.32 1.94 50.00
N ASP A 135 -51.21 2.93 50.16
CA ASP A 135 -52.67 2.74 50.17
C ASP A 135 -53.34 2.97 48.81
N VAL A 136 -52.55 3.20 47.75
CA VAL A 136 -53.05 3.46 46.39
C VAL A 136 -52.76 2.26 45.49
N GLU A 137 -53.81 1.62 44.99
CA GLU A 137 -53.68 0.58 43.97
C GLU A 137 -53.55 1.23 42.58
N LEU A 138 -52.42 0.99 41.90
CA LEU A 138 -52.17 1.52 40.56
C LEU A 138 -52.91 0.70 39.50
N VAL A 139 -53.79 1.35 38.72
CA VAL A 139 -54.49 0.71 37.60
C VAL A 139 -53.59 0.74 36.36
N THR A 140 -53.16 -0.43 35.90
CA THR A 140 -52.29 -0.59 34.72
C THR A 140 -53.04 -1.00 33.45
N ARG A 141 -54.32 -1.39 33.57
CA ARG A 141 -55.13 -1.82 32.43
C ARG A 141 -55.30 -0.66 31.44
N GLY A 142 -54.91 -0.88 30.18
CA GLY A 142 -54.96 0.12 29.11
C GLY A 142 -53.70 0.96 28.96
N LEU A 143 -52.64 0.69 29.75
CA LEU A 143 -51.31 1.21 29.48
C LEU A 143 -50.78 0.62 28.17
N HIS A 144 -50.06 1.42 27.40
CA HIS A 144 -49.49 1.04 26.11
C HIS A 144 -48.15 1.75 25.94
N VAL A 145 -47.15 1.09 25.33
CA VAL A 145 -45.81 1.67 25.12
C VAL A 145 -45.86 2.98 24.33
N ASN A 146 -46.66 2.99 23.27
CA ASN A 146 -46.94 4.18 22.46
C ASN A 146 -48.10 5.05 22.98
N GLY A 147 -48.62 4.77 24.17
CA GLY A 147 -49.77 5.47 24.74
C GLY A 147 -49.41 6.87 25.25
N GLN A 148 -50.22 7.87 24.89
CA GLN A 148 -50.07 9.25 25.37
C GLN A 148 -51.33 9.70 26.10
N VAL A 149 -51.20 10.49 27.16
CA VAL A 149 -52.36 11.03 27.89
C VAL A 149 -52.89 12.27 27.16
N GLN A 150 -54.12 12.18 26.64
CA GLN A 150 -54.86 13.27 26.01
C GLN A 150 -56.23 13.38 26.66
N ASP A 151 -56.59 14.58 27.14
CA ASP A 151 -57.87 14.84 27.83
C ASP A 151 -58.21 13.83 28.94
N GLY A 152 -57.18 13.38 29.68
CA GLY A 152 -57.33 12.39 30.77
C GLY A 152 -57.53 10.95 30.32
N ARG A 153 -57.29 10.63 29.04
CA ARG A 153 -57.36 9.27 28.48
C ARG A 153 -56.05 8.89 27.81
N ILE A 154 -55.71 7.61 27.84
CA ILE A 154 -54.57 7.09 27.07
C ILE A 154 -55.04 6.88 25.63
N VAL A 155 -54.35 7.50 24.69
CA VAL A 155 -54.59 7.42 23.24
C VAL A 155 -53.29 7.01 22.56
N ILE A 156 -53.37 6.04 21.64
CA ILE A 156 -52.24 5.62 20.82
C ILE A 156 -52.26 6.44 19.52
N PRO A 157 -51.19 7.18 19.19
CA PRO A 157 -51.11 7.88 17.91
C PRO A 157 -51.27 6.93 16.72
N ALA A 158 -52.00 7.36 15.68
CA ALA A 158 -52.42 6.49 14.59
C ALA A 158 -51.27 5.80 13.82
N GLY A 159 -50.06 6.38 13.83
CA GLY A 159 -48.88 5.79 13.19
C GLY A 159 -48.08 4.82 14.05
N LEU A 160 -48.53 4.53 15.27
CA LEU A 160 -47.81 3.71 16.26
C LEU A 160 -48.68 2.55 16.79
N VAL A 161 -49.77 2.23 16.09
CA VAL A 161 -50.73 1.19 16.51
C VAL A 161 -50.19 -0.22 16.25
N ASP A 162 -49.31 -0.39 15.27
CA ASP A 162 -48.86 -1.71 14.79
C ASP A 162 -47.42 -2.06 15.23
N SER A 163 -46.75 -1.25 16.06
CA SER A 163 -45.33 -1.49 16.41
C SER A 163 -45.09 -2.61 17.43
N ASP A 164 -46.15 -3.20 17.99
CA ASP A 164 -46.06 -4.25 19.00
C ASP A 164 -45.86 -5.66 18.38
N GLU A 165 -45.92 -5.80 17.04
CA GLU A 165 -45.83 -7.09 16.33
C GLU A 165 -44.44 -7.40 15.70
N GLU A 166 -43.44 -6.51 15.78
CA GLU A 166 -42.13 -6.70 15.12
C GLU A 166 -40.94 -6.92 16.07
N GLU A 167 -41.14 -7.66 17.17
CA GLU A 167 -40.04 -8.28 17.94
C GLU A 167 -40.16 -9.82 17.91
N GLU A 168 -40.12 -10.41 16.72
CA GLU A 168 -39.70 -11.81 16.60
C GLU A 168 -38.16 -11.83 16.52
N ASP A 169 -37.56 -12.36 17.59
CA ASP A 169 -36.15 -12.64 17.80
C ASP A 169 -35.36 -12.93 16.52
N ALA A 170 -34.58 -11.94 16.08
CA ALA A 170 -33.42 -12.20 15.22
C ALA A 170 -32.23 -12.63 16.09
N GLU A 171 -32.35 -13.78 16.76
CA GLU A 171 -31.19 -14.51 17.28
C GLU A 171 -30.66 -15.46 16.18
N GLU A 172 -29.61 -15.04 15.48
CA GLU A 172 -28.61 -15.92 14.83
C GLU A 172 -27.18 -15.45 15.15
#